data_AF-A0A815XDR1-F1
#
_entry.id   AF-A0A815XDR1-F1
#
_cell.length_a   1.000
_cell.length_b   1.000
_cell.length_c   1.000
_cell.angle_alpha   90.00
_cell.angle_beta   90.00
_cell.angle_gamma   90.00
#
_symmetry.space_group_name_H-M   'P 1'
#
loop_
_entity.id
_entity.type
_entity.pdbx_description
1 polymer ?
#
loop_
_entity_poly.entity_id
_entity_poly.type
_entity_poly.pdbx_seq_one_letter_code
_entity_poly.pdbx_strand_id
1 'polypeptide(L)'
;MGHTASRQFRKSNNRLHKKKNIQINSRQVNTNENIFKLHDNSKQPSLHHLTDQFTLASSSNYQSSFEQALIDSLYNSTNPRPLALYIYDEQSSATDIFNELVFNSDSINTYLSEEFILWKWNLTEGDYQELLTIVTKHANKQVAEIIDSTSTEIYPLIICLIFDHGQIKIESVIQGIMSDSEIFALLIQTRDAFGARFDLPNTNGLNLRNISTENWSIPKSTLIQVSKESNEFRRVAADFHDGASSIVRIDRIENSTWLIQYLNQKQMIDARLGHDHTEKLLFHGCPYAAAKKILQQAFDHDRIGTHGSYCGHGFYFSTNWHVSDGYAKPNPSTGEKRILMCRVLVGRSCEGNSTMKTCPLNYDSTTGGLDTYVVYSNRHVLPEYLITYK
;
A
#
# COMPACT_ATOMS: atom_id res chain seq x y z
N MET A 1 -38.49 -17.88 61.38
CA MET A 1 -38.59 -16.58 62.07
C MET A 1 -38.72 -15.49 61.00
N GLY A 2 -39.82 -14.73 61.05
CA GLY A 2 -40.10 -13.44 60.35
C GLY A 2 -40.13 -13.47 58.82
N HIS A 3 -41.31 -13.50 58.16
CA HIS A 3 -42.13 -12.34 57.75
C HIS A 3 -41.43 -11.44 56.70
N THR A 4 -41.97 -11.05 55.54
CA THR A 4 -43.37 -10.97 55.07
C THR A 4 -43.41 -10.73 53.55
N ALA A 5 -44.46 -11.24 52.92
CA ALA A 5 -44.85 -11.05 51.53
C ALA A 5 -45.41 -9.63 51.23
N SER A 6 -45.44 -9.24 49.95
CA SER A 6 -46.61 -8.67 49.20
C SER A 6 -46.12 -7.95 47.93
N ARG A 7 -46.46 -8.42 46.71
CA ARG A 7 -47.71 -8.39 45.92
C ARG A 7 -47.80 -7.18 44.96
N GLN A 8 -47.82 -7.52 43.66
CA GLN A 8 -48.68 -7.02 42.56
C GLN A 8 -48.65 -5.52 42.20
N PHE A 9 -48.55 -5.20 40.89
CA PHE A 9 -49.73 -5.02 40.04
C PHE A 9 -49.35 -4.74 38.57
N ARG A 10 -49.93 -5.54 37.66
CA ARG A 10 -50.13 -5.26 36.23
C ARG A 10 -51.63 -4.97 36.08
N LYS A 11 -52.03 -3.91 35.38
CA LYS A 11 -53.27 -3.82 34.56
C LYS A 11 -53.43 -2.44 33.87
N SER A 12 -53.29 -2.48 32.54
CA SER A 12 -54.19 -1.95 31.49
C SER A 12 -55.26 -0.87 31.80
N ASN A 13 -55.27 0.22 31.01
CA ASN A 13 -56.24 0.55 29.93
C ASN A 13 -56.68 2.04 29.81
N ASN A 14 -56.64 2.51 28.56
CA ASN A 14 -57.54 3.46 27.86
C ASN A 14 -57.74 4.90 28.33
N ARG A 15 -57.53 5.84 27.39
CA ARG A 15 -58.56 6.85 27.02
C ARG A 15 -58.35 7.44 25.62
N LEU A 16 -59.45 7.43 24.85
CA LEU A 16 -59.65 8.01 23.52
C LEU A 16 -60.32 9.40 23.60
N HIS A 17 -60.32 10.10 22.45
CA HIS A 17 -61.08 11.30 22.03
C HIS A 17 -60.40 12.67 22.32
N LYS A 18 -60.31 13.64 21.39
CA LYS A 18 -61.28 14.10 20.37
C LYS A 18 -60.62 14.92 19.23
N LYS A 19 -61.33 14.99 18.09
CA LYS A 19 -61.07 15.69 16.80
C LYS A 19 -60.79 17.21 16.88
N LYS A 20 -60.01 17.73 15.91
CA LYS A 20 -60.24 19.02 15.23
C LYS A 20 -59.87 18.92 13.74
N ASN A 21 -60.87 19.07 12.87
CA ASN A 21 -60.74 19.38 11.45
C ASN A 21 -60.60 20.91 11.31
N ILE A 22 -59.62 21.39 10.55
CA ILE A 22 -59.68 22.69 9.86
C ILE A 22 -59.16 22.48 8.43
N GLN A 23 -59.93 23.02 7.51
CA GLN A 23 -59.97 22.83 6.07
C GLN A 23 -59.25 24.02 5.42
N ILE A 24 -58.27 23.82 4.52
CA ILE A 24 -57.80 24.89 3.62
C ILE A 24 -57.46 24.32 2.23
N ASN A 25 -58.37 24.64 1.30
CA ASN A 25 -58.26 24.95 -0.13
C ASN A 25 -57.32 24.16 -1.06
N SER A 26 -57.99 23.43 -1.95
CA SER A 26 -57.61 23.18 -3.33
C SER A 26 -57.35 24.48 -4.12
N ARG A 27 -56.16 24.63 -4.70
CA ARG A 27 -55.95 25.43 -5.91
C ARG A 27 -55.09 24.68 -6.90
N GLN A 28 -55.56 24.79 -8.14
CA GLN A 28 -55.14 24.10 -9.34
C GLN A 28 -53.65 24.27 -9.63
N VAL A 29 -53.06 23.15 -10.05
CA VAL A 29 -51.87 23.08 -10.90
C VAL A 29 -52.19 23.80 -12.19
N ASN A 30 -51.47 24.90 -12.46
CA ASN A 30 -51.30 25.46 -13.79
C ASN A 30 -49.84 25.88 -13.90
N THR A 31 -49.02 24.95 -14.38
CA THR A 31 -47.65 25.19 -14.82
C THR A 31 -47.71 25.90 -16.16
N ASN A 32 -47.41 27.20 -16.18
CA ASN A 32 -46.95 27.88 -17.38
C ASN A 32 -45.79 28.79 -17.00
N GLU A 33 -44.66 28.50 -17.65
CA GLU A 33 -43.82 29.46 -18.34
C GLU A 33 -43.48 30.74 -17.55
N ASN A 34 -42.30 30.75 -16.93
CA ASN A 34 -41.35 31.87 -16.96
C ASN A 34 -40.27 31.72 -15.88
N ILE A 35 -39.28 30.85 -16.11
CA ILE A 35 -37.92 31.06 -15.56
C ILE A 35 -36.90 30.60 -16.61
N PHE A 36 -36.92 31.23 -17.79
CA PHE A 36 -35.70 31.45 -18.57
C PHE A 36 -35.39 32.94 -18.45
N LYS A 37 -34.70 33.32 -17.37
CA LYS A 37 -33.96 34.57 -17.33
C LYS A 37 -32.49 34.19 -17.28
N LEU A 38 -31.87 34.41 -18.43
CA LEU A 38 -30.43 34.47 -18.67
C LEU A 38 -29.70 34.97 -17.42
N HIS A 39 -28.96 34.07 -16.78
CA HIS A 39 -27.85 34.50 -15.94
C HIS A 39 -26.74 34.99 -16.87
N ASP A 40 -26.29 36.20 -16.60
CA ASP A 40 -25.22 36.91 -17.26
C ASP A 40 -23.91 36.12 -17.16
N ASN A 41 -23.45 35.55 -18.28
CA ASN A 41 -22.26 34.68 -18.39
C ASN A 41 -20.91 35.42 -18.29
N SER A 42 -20.88 36.64 -17.73
CA SER A 42 -19.66 37.46 -17.72
C SER A 42 -18.85 37.40 -16.42
N LYS A 43 -19.16 36.49 -15.49
CA LYS A 43 -18.45 36.33 -14.21
C LYS A 43 -18.31 34.89 -13.69
N GLN A 44 -18.45 33.86 -14.54
CA GLN A 44 -17.96 32.54 -14.16
C GLN A 44 -16.43 32.52 -14.35
N PRO A 45 -15.63 32.12 -13.34
CA PRO A 45 -14.23 31.83 -13.55
C PRO A 45 -14.11 30.79 -14.67
N SER A 46 -13.16 30.97 -15.60
CA SER A 46 -12.91 29.98 -16.64
C SER A 46 -12.61 28.62 -16.01
N LEU A 47 -12.94 27.53 -16.71
CA LEU A 47 -12.72 26.15 -16.23
C LEU A 47 -11.27 25.96 -15.71
N HIS A 48 -10.31 26.51 -16.46
CA HIS A 48 -8.89 26.62 -16.12
C HIS A 48 -8.64 27.22 -14.71
N HIS A 49 -9.41 28.24 -14.32
CA HIS A 49 -9.27 28.95 -13.06
C HIS A 49 -9.80 28.16 -11.85
N LEU A 50 -10.74 27.23 -12.05
CA LEU A 50 -11.25 26.30 -11.03
C LEU A 50 -10.28 25.11 -10.83
N THR A 51 -9.71 24.59 -11.92
CA THR A 51 -8.60 23.62 -11.87
C THR A 51 -7.36 24.22 -11.20
N ASP A 52 -7.06 25.50 -11.47
CA ASP A 52 -5.95 26.24 -10.87
C ASP A 52 -6.15 26.60 -9.38
N GLN A 53 -7.40 26.76 -8.91
CA GLN A 53 -7.69 26.93 -7.47
C GLN A 53 -7.35 25.66 -6.67
N PHE A 54 -7.47 24.48 -7.28
CA PHE A 54 -7.00 23.22 -6.70
C PHE A 54 -5.46 23.15 -6.64
N THR A 55 -4.77 23.78 -7.59
CA THR A 55 -3.31 23.92 -7.61
C THR A 55 -2.80 24.78 -6.45
N LEU A 56 -3.61 25.71 -5.95
CA LEU A 56 -3.27 26.58 -4.82
C LEU A 56 -3.71 26.04 -3.45
N ALA A 57 -4.80 25.25 -3.38
CA ALA A 57 -5.32 24.71 -2.12
C ALA A 57 -4.62 23.42 -1.66
N SER A 58 -4.04 22.64 -2.57
CA SER A 58 -3.18 21.52 -2.22
C SER A 58 -1.76 22.02 -1.98
N SER A 59 -1.26 21.93 -0.74
CA SER A 59 0.05 22.43 -0.31
C SER A 59 1.26 21.68 -0.89
N SER A 60 1.05 20.89 -1.94
CA SER A 60 2.10 20.26 -2.73
C SER A 60 1.85 20.51 -4.21
N ASN A 61 2.46 21.57 -4.74
CA ASN A 61 2.77 21.69 -6.16
C ASN A 61 3.46 20.40 -6.63
N TYR A 62 2.74 19.44 -7.22
CA TYR A 62 3.39 18.26 -7.77
C TYR A 62 2.62 17.69 -8.96
N GLN A 63 3.16 17.97 -10.14
CA GLN A 63 2.99 17.16 -11.33
C GLN A 63 3.96 15.97 -11.20
N SER A 64 3.75 15.11 -10.19
CA SER A 64 4.57 13.91 -9.98
C SER A 64 4.16 12.83 -10.99
N SER A 65 5.10 11.94 -11.34
CA SER A 65 4.75 10.78 -12.15
C SER A 65 3.74 9.90 -11.41
N PHE A 66 2.92 9.15 -12.15
CA PHE A 66 1.99 8.19 -11.56
C PHE A 66 2.70 7.19 -10.63
N GLU A 67 3.92 6.79 -10.99
CA GLU A 67 4.78 5.94 -10.16
C GLU A 67 5.10 6.59 -8.80
N GLN A 68 5.42 7.88 -8.78
CA GLN A 68 5.69 8.59 -7.53
C GLN A 68 4.42 8.73 -6.69
N ALA A 69 3.25 9.00 -7.28
CA ALA A 69 1.99 9.05 -6.55
C ALA A 69 1.63 7.68 -5.92
N LEU A 70 1.91 6.58 -6.62
CA LEU A 70 1.81 5.23 -6.05
C LEU A 70 2.77 5.03 -4.90
N ILE A 71 4.04 5.47 -5.04
CA ILE A 71 5.04 5.40 -3.97
C ILE A 71 4.58 6.18 -2.75
N ASP A 72 4.04 7.39 -2.94
CA ASP A 72 3.59 8.24 -1.84
C ASP A 72 2.35 7.65 -1.14
N SER A 73 1.44 7.02 -1.90
CA SER A 73 0.30 6.29 -1.33
C SER A 73 0.70 5.02 -0.57
N LEU A 74 1.80 4.39 -0.99
CA LEU A 74 2.30 3.13 -0.42
C LEU A 74 3.23 3.30 0.77
N TYR A 75 4.17 4.25 0.68
CA TYR A 75 5.39 4.25 1.47
C TYR A 75 5.61 5.56 2.25
N ASN A 76 4.74 6.56 2.11
CA ASN A 76 4.84 7.76 2.94
C ASN A 76 4.53 7.43 4.41
N SER A 77 5.57 7.33 5.22
CA SER A 77 5.55 6.79 6.58
C SER A 77 4.81 7.67 7.61
N THR A 78 4.52 8.94 7.29
CA THR A 78 3.90 9.87 8.25
C THR A 78 2.39 9.98 8.11
N ASN A 79 1.83 9.75 6.92
CA ASN A 79 0.38 9.75 6.69
C ASN A 79 0.01 8.96 5.41
N PRO A 80 -0.10 7.62 5.48
CA PRO A 80 -0.47 6.81 4.33
C PRO A 80 -1.93 7.05 3.94
N ARG A 81 -2.15 7.28 2.64
CA ARG A 81 -3.45 7.67 2.09
C ARG A 81 -3.75 6.86 0.82
N PRO A 82 -5.00 6.43 0.59
CA PRO A 82 -5.42 5.84 -0.68
C PRO A 82 -5.10 6.76 -1.86
N LEU A 83 -4.85 6.17 -3.03
CA LEU A 83 -4.59 6.91 -4.25
C LEU A 83 -5.90 7.09 -5.03
N ALA A 84 -6.26 8.32 -5.35
CA ALA A 84 -7.38 8.67 -6.21
C ALA A 84 -6.86 9.13 -7.58
N LEU A 85 -7.24 8.42 -8.64
CA LEU A 85 -6.94 8.81 -10.03
C LEU A 85 -8.12 9.63 -10.55
N TYR A 86 -7.93 10.94 -10.68
CA TYR A 86 -8.91 11.84 -11.27
C TYR A 86 -8.63 12.03 -12.76
N ILE A 87 -9.47 11.43 -13.59
CA ILE A 87 -9.39 11.49 -15.05
C ILE A 87 -10.58 12.31 -15.53
N TYR A 88 -10.34 13.34 -16.32
CA TYR A 88 -11.39 14.26 -16.74
C TYR A 88 -11.25 14.63 -18.22
N ASP A 89 -12.38 14.97 -18.82
CA ASP A 89 -12.47 15.53 -20.17
C ASP A 89 -13.29 16.82 -20.06
N GLU A 90 -12.68 17.96 -20.38
CA GLU A 90 -13.32 19.27 -20.34
C GLU A 90 -14.49 19.39 -21.33
N GLN A 91 -14.54 18.53 -22.34
CA GLN A 91 -15.63 18.50 -23.32
C GLN A 91 -16.82 17.64 -22.88
N SER A 92 -16.70 16.90 -21.76
CA SER A 92 -17.78 16.07 -21.24
C SER A 92 -18.92 16.90 -20.67
N SER A 93 -20.16 16.51 -20.96
CA SER A 93 -21.37 17.15 -20.45
C SER A 93 -21.53 17.06 -18.93
N ALA A 94 -20.89 16.08 -18.28
CA ALA A 94 -20.98 15.91 -16.83
C ALA A 94 -19.90 16.69 -16.06
N THR A 95 -18.92 17.31 -16.76
CA THR A 95 -17.78 17.98 -16.11
C THR A 95 -18.18 19.17 -15.26
N ASP A 96 -19.03 20.06 -15.75
CA ASP A 96 -19.47 21.23 -15.00
C ASP A 96 -20.26 20.85 -13.74
N ILE A 97 -21.17 19.89 -13.89
CA ILE A 97 -22.01 19.38 -12.79
C ILE A 97 -21.14 18.71 -11.73
N PHE A 98 -20.21 17.85 -12.15
CA PHE A 98 -19.33 17.15 -11.21
C PHE A 98 -18.40 18.11 -10.48
N ASN A 99 -17.85 19.11 -11.16
CA ASN A 99 -16.98 20.09 -10.53
C ASN A 99 -17.74 20.90 -9.47
N GLU A 100 -19.00 21.24 -9.73
CA GLU A 100 -19.87 21.89 -8.73
C GLU A 100 -20.14 20.98 -7.53
N LEU A 101 -20.39 19.69 -7.74
CA LEU A 101 -20.69 18.76 -6.66
C LEU A 101 -19.46 18.34 -5.84
N VAL A 102 -18.31 18.18 -6.47
CA VAL A 102 -17.10 17.61 -5.84
C VAL A 102 -16.13 18.68 -5.38
N PHE A 103 -15.84 19.66 -6.23
CA PHE A 103 -14.79 20.64 -5.94
C PHE A 103 -15.32 21.93 -5.34
N ASN A 104 -16.57 22.33 -5.64
CA ASN A 104 -17.23 23.43 -4.94
C ASN A 104 -17.93 22.99 -3.65
N SER A 105 -17.98 21.68 -3.37
CA SER A 105 -18.37 21.17 -2.04
C SER A 105 -17.16 21.21 -1.10
N ASP A 106 -17.19 22.13 -0.14
CA ASP A 106 -16.15 22.25 0.89
C ASP A 106 -15.89 20.91 1.59
N SER A 107 -16.92 20.10 1.82
CA SER A 107 -16.80 18.83 2.53
C SER A 107 -16.08 17.76 1.70
N ILE A 108 -16.48 17.56 0.45
CA ILE A 108 -15.86 16.54 -0.42
C ILE A 108 -14.43 16.95 -0.79
N ASN A 109 -14.22 18.22 -1.12
CA ASN A 109 -12.91 18.74 -1.48
C ASN A 109 -11.92 18.63 -0.32
N THR A 110 -12.32 19.07 0.88
CA THR A 110 -11.48 18.93 2.09
C THR A 110 -11.16 17.46 2.34
N TYR A 111 -12.15 16.57 2.32
CA TYR A 111 -11.93 15.15 2.56
C TYR A 111 -10.99 14.50 1.53
N LEU A 112 -11.16 14.77 0.25
CA LEU A 112 -10.28 14.28 -0.82
C LEU A 112 -8.83 14.78 -0.64
N SER A 113 -8.65 16.07 -0.35
CA SER A 113 -7.32 16.66 -0.21
C SER A 113 -6.57 16.18 1.04
N GLU A 114 -7.29 15.94 2.14
CA GLU A 114 -6.72 15.50 3.40
C GLU A 114 -6.50 13.99 3.44
N GLU A 115 -7.44 13.17 2.97
CA GLU A 115 -7.44 11.72 3.15
C GLU A 115 -6.92 10.93 1.94
N PHE A 116 -6.74 11.54 0.77
CA PHE A 116 -6.25 10.86 -0.44
C PHE A 116 -4.97 11.49 -0.99
N ILE A 117 -4.17 10.68 -1.69
CA ILE A 117 -3.22 11.18 -2.69
C ILE A 117 -4.00 11.32 -3.99
N LEU A 118 -4.03 12.51 -4.57
CA LEU A 118 -4.76 12.76 -5.82
C LEU A 118 -3.77 12.83 -6.99
N TRP A 119 -3.95 11.96 -7.98
CA TRP A 119 -3.21 12.00 -9.24
C TRP A 119 -4.19 12.30 -10.38
N LYS A 120 -3.83 13.25 -11.27
CA LYS A 120 -4.76 13.82 -12.25
C LYS A 120 -4.32 13.56 -13.68
N TRP A 121 -5.28 13.37 -14.59
CA TRP A 121 -5.03 13.32 -16.03
C TRP A 121 -6.14 14.00 -16.84
N ASN A 122 -5.75 14.94 -17.71
CA ASN A 122 -6.66 15.64 -18.63
C ASN A 122 -6.71 14.89 -19.97
N LEU A 123 -7.87 14.35 -20.35
CA LEU A 123 -8.08 13.67 -21.62
C LEU A 123 -8.21 14.64 -22.80
N THR A 124 -8.59 15.89 -22.56
CA THR A 124 -8.73 16.90 -23.61
C THR A 124 -7.37 17.32 -24.17
N GLU A 125 -6.34 17.33 -23.32
CA GLU A 125 -4.98 17.77 -23.67
C GLU A 125 -3.95 16.62 -23.72
N GLY A 126 -4.17 15.57 -22.95
CA GLY A 126 -3.23 14.46 -22.77
C GLY A 126 -3.43 13.31 -23.76
N ASP A 127 -2.37 12.54 -24.01
CA ASP A 127 -2.43 11.36 -24.87
C ASP A 127 -3.15 10.20 -24.16
N TYR A 128 -4.29 9.79 -24.71
CA TYR A 128 -5.10 8.69 -24.21
C TYR A 128 -4.34 7.35 -24.15
N GLN A 129 -3.51 7.04 -25.15
CA GLN A 129 -2.73 5.81 -25.19
C GLN A 129 -1.57 5.85 -24.19
N GLU A 130 -1.01 7.03 -23.94
CA GLU A 130 -0.01 7.23 -22.89
C GLU A 130 -0.62 6.94 -21.51
N LEU A 131 -1.82 7.48 -21.21
CA LEU A 131 -2.54 7.19 -19.97
C LEU A 131 -2.73 5.69 -19.77
N LEU A 132 -3.28 4.99 -20.78
CA LEU A 132 -3.52 3.54 -20.70
C LEU A 132 -2.21 2.77 -20.46
N THR A 133 -1.12 3.19 -21.10
CA THR A 133 0.22 2.60 -20.91
C THR A 133 0.72 2.79 -19.49
N ILE A 134 0.60 4.00 -18.94
CA ILE A 134 1.05 4.35 -17.58
C ILE A 134 0.29 3.51 -16.55
N VAL A 135 -1.05 3.50 -16.59
CA VAL A 135 -1.86 2.78 -15.60
C VAL A 135 -1.73 1.27 -15.74
N THR A 136 -1.59 0.74 -16.96
CA THR A 136 -1.35 -0.70 -17.16
C THR A 136 -0.01 -1.15 -16.59
N LYS A 137 1.03 -0.33 -16.78
CA LYS A 137 2.39 -0.64 -16.33
C LYS A 137 2.54 -0.58 -14.81
N HIS A 138 1.93 0.42 -14.18
CA HIS A 138 2.21 0.75 -12.78
C HIS A 138 1.07 0.41 -11.82
N ALA A 139 -0.16 0.27 -12.32
CA ALA A 139 -1.30 -0.22 -11.55
C ALA A 139 -1.66 -1.66 -11.94
N ASN A 140 -2.91 -1.89 -12.33
CA ASN A 140 -3.37 -3.17 -12.84
C ASN A 140 -4.12 -2.97 -14.17
N LYS A 141 -4.24 -4.02 -14.97
CA LYS A 141 -4.92 -3.98 -16.28
C LYS A 141 -6.40 -3.58 -16.18
N GLN A 142 -7.07 -3.87 -15.06
CA GLN A 142 -8.48 -3.52 -14.88
C GLN A 142 -8.69 -2.00 -14.84
N VAL A 143 -7.71 -1.22 -14.34
CA VAL A 143 -7.79 0.25 -14.37
C VAL A 143 -7.91 0.75 -15.82
N ALA A 144 -7.08 0.22 -16.71
CA ALA A 144 -7.14 0.55 -18.14
C ALA A 144 -8.47 0.10 -18.77
N GLU A 145 -8.96 -1.09 -18.43
CA GLU A 145 -10.24 -1.61 -18.95
C GLU A 145 -11.45 -0.75 -18.51
N ILE A 146 -11.43 -0.20 -17.30
CA ILE A 146 -12.47 0.74 -16.84
C ILE A 146 -12.39 2.05 -17.62
N ILE A 147 -11.20 2.60 -17.82
CA ILE A 147 -11.02 3.83 -18.61
C ILE A 147 -11.47 3.62 -20.07
N ASP A 148 -11.16 2.46 -20.66
CA ASP A 148 -11.50 2.10 -22.04
C ASP A 148 -13.00 1.82 -22.25
N SER A 149 -13.69 1.32 -21.22
CA SER A 149 -15.14 1.06 -21.27
C SER A 149 -16.02 2.23 -20.83
N THR A 150 -15.43 3.30 -20.29
CA THR A 150 -16.15 4.49 -19.81
C THR A 150 -16.51 5.40 -20.99
N SER A 151 -17.79 5.75 -21.14
CA SER A 151 -18.23 6.70 -22.16
C SER A 151 -17.62 8.08 -21.92
N THR A 152 -17.26 8.79 -22.99
CA THR A 152 -16.70 10.14 -22.88
C THR A 152 -17.67 11.14 -22.23
N GLU A 153 -18.98 10.88 -22.32
CA GLU A 153 -20.04 11.75 -21.76
C GLU A 153 -20.19 11.69 -20.23
N ILE A 154 -19.62 10.65 -19.59
CA ILE A 154 -19.74 10.43 -18.14
C ILE A 154 -18.48 10.81 -17.36
N TYR A 155 -17.44 11.30 -18.03
CA TYR A 155 -16.31 11.92 -17.35
C TYR A 155 -16.77 13.19 -16.61
N PRO A 156 -16.14 13.52 -15.48
CA PRO A 156 -14.91 12.93 -14.94
C PRO A 156 -15.10 11.61 -14.17
N LEU A 157 -13.98 10.91 -13.96
CA LEU A 157 -13.88 9.64 -13.26
C LEU A 157 -12.86 9.78 -12.13
N ILE A 158 -13.23 9.41 -10.89
CA ILE A 158 -12.26 9.17 -9.81
C ILE A 158 -12.18 7.67 -9.57
N ILE A 159 -11.03 7.06 -9.89
CA ILE A 159 -10.75 5.66 -9.56
C ILE A 159 -9.96 5.63 -8.26
N CYS A 160 -10.57 5.13 -7.19
CA CYS A 160 -9.90 5.02 -5.90
C CYS A 160 -9.18 3.67 -5.83
N LEU A 161 -7.86 3.73 -5.74
CA LEU A 161 -6.97 2.60 -5.61
C LEU A 161 -6.55 2.43 -4.16
N ILE A 162 -6.72 1.21 -3.67
CA ILE A 162 -6.10 0.74 -2.44
C ILE A 162 -5.04 -0.29 -2.78
N PHE A 163 -4.20 -0.61 -1.81
CA PHE A 163 -3.30 -1.74 -1.96
C PHE A 163 -3.66 -2.78 -0.94
N ASP A 164 -3.99 -3.96 -1.40
CA ASP A 164 -4.46 -5.05 -0.56
C ASP A 164 -3.68 -6.32 -0.92
N HIS A 165 -3.13 -6.99 0.09
CA HIS A 165 -2.29 -8.18 -0.04
C HIS A 165 -1.17 -8.11 -1.09
N GLY A 166 -0.70 -6.90 -1.42
CA GLY A 166 0.40 -6.65 -2.35
C GLY A 166 -0.06 -6.32 -3.76
N GLN A 167 -1.37 -6.18 -3.97
CA GLN A 167 -1.91 -5.84 -5.27
C GLN A 167 -2.61 -4.50 -5.17
N ILE A 168 -2.44 -3.69 -6.21
CA ILE A 168 -3.28 -2.52 -6.42
C ILE A 168 -4.67 -3.02 -6.77
N LYS A 169 -5.66 -2.67 -5.94
CA LYS A 169 -7.06 -2.97 -6.14
C LYS A 169 -7.83 -1.69 -6.40
N ILE A 170 -8.84 -1.81 -7.25
CA ILE A 170 -9.84 -0.76 -7.46
C ILE A 170 -10.89 -0.97 -6.38
N GLU A 171 -10.94 -0.06 -5.40
CA GLU A 171 -11.89 -0.14 -4.30
C GLU A 171 -13.22 0.51 -4.68
N SER A 172 -13.14 1.67 -5.34
CA SER A 172 -14.33 2.36 -5.83
C SER A 172 -14.05 3.11 -7.12
N VAL A 173 -15.12 3.33 -7.88
CA VAL A 173 -15.12 4.13 -9.11
C VAL A 173 -16.25 5.14 -8.98
N ILE A 174 -15.88 6.42 -8.96
CA ILE A 174 -16.80 7.54 -8.81
C ILE A 174 -16.94 8.20 -10.18
N GLN A 175 -18.17 8.33 -10.66
CA GLN A 175 -18.48 8.85 -12.01
C GLN A 175 -19.06 10.26 -11.95
N GLY A 176 -18.95 10.99 -13.06
CA GLY A 176 -19.38 12.39 -13.21
C GLY A 176 -20.83 12.69 -12.81
N ILE A 177 -21.70 11.67 -12.94
CA ILE A 177 -23.16 11.78 -12.76
C ILE A 177 -23.65 11.42 -11.35
N MET A 178 -22.75 11.04 -10.43
CA MET A 178 -23.11 10.65 -9.08
C MET A 178 -23.49 11.85 -8.20
N SER A 179 -24.37 11.64 -7.23
CA SER A 179 -24.72 12.65 -6.21
C SER A 179 -23.62 12.82 -5.16
N ASP A 180 -23.62 13.97 -4.48
CA ASP A 180 -22.69 14.29 -3.39
C ASP A 180 -22.62 13.20 -2.31
N SER A 181 -23.77 12.64 -1.95
CA SER A 181 -23.95 11.63 -0.92
C SER A 181 -23.36 10.27 -1.34
N GLU A 182 -23.51 9.92 -2.62
CA GLU A 182 -22.90 8.70 -3.19
C GLU A 182 -21.38 8.84 -3.27
N ILE A 183 -20.90 10.00 -3.72
CA ILE A 183 -19.47 10.32 -3.78
C ILE A 183 -18.85 10.20 -2.38
N PHE A 184 -19.44 10.86 -1.38
CA PHE A 184 -18.91 10.86 -0.01
C PHE A 184 -18.93 9.44 0.60
N ALA A 185 -19.99 8.67 0.35
CA ALA A 185 -20.07 7.28 0.82
C ALA A 185 -18.96 6.39 0.23
N LEU A 186 -18.67 6.52 -1.07
CA LEU A 186 -17.60 5.75 -1.73
C LEU A 186 -16.21 6.18 -1.25
N LEU A 187 -15.99 7.47 -1.00
CA LEU A 187 -14.74 7.97 -0.43
C LEU A 187 -14.51 7.45 1.00
N ILE A 188 -15.53 7.51 1.86
CA ILE A 188 -15.47 6.94 3.21
C ILE A 188 -15.22 5.43 3.15
N GLN A 189 -15.99 4.70 2.34
CA GLN A 189 -15.79 3.25 2.17
C GLN A 189 -14.36 2.95 1.74
N THR A 190 -13.82 3.71 0.79
CA THR A 190 -12.45 3.49 0.32
C THR A 190 -11.43 3.78 1.41
N ARG A 191 -11.63 4.84 2.18
CA ARG A 191 -10.75 5.18 3.31
C ARG A 191 -10.83 4.13 4.41
N ASP A 192 -12.01 3.62 4.72
CA ASP A 192 -12.23 2.54 5.68
C ASP A 192 -11.59 1.24 5.20
N ALA A 193 -11.78 0.85 3.94
CA ALA A 193 -11.13 -0.33 3.34
C ALA A 193 -9.60 -0.18 3.32
N PHE A 194 -9.09 1.03 3.07
CA PHE A 194 -7.68 1.34 3.17
C PHE A 194 -7.19 1.27 4.63
N GLY A 195 -7.97 1.72 5.61
CA GLY A 195 -7.64 1.59 7.03
C GLY A 195 -7.71 0.15 7.54
N ALA A 196 -8.66 -0.63 7.02
CA ALA A 196 -8.87 -2.04 7.30
C ALA A 196 -7.87 -2.96 6.60
N ARG A 197 -6.87 -2.39 5.89
CA ARG A 197 -5.75 -3.09 5.24
C ARG A 197 -5.08 -4.16 6.12
N PHE A 198 -5.25 -4.11 7.43
CA PHE A 198 -4.73 -5.09 8.36
C PHE A 198 -5.64 -5.30 9.59
N ASP A 199 -6.72 -6.04 9.43
CA ASP A 199 -6.98 -7.06 10.46
C ASP A 199 -5.83 -8.09 10.35
N LEU A 200 -4.71 -7.79 11.01
CA LEU A 200 -3.72 -8.80 11.35
C LEU A 200 -4.48 -10.00 11.94
N PRO A 201 -4.12 -11.26 11.65
CA PRO A 201 -4.63 -12.36 12.47
C PRO A 201 -4.36 -11.98 13.92
N ASN A 202 -5.41 -11.94 14.76
CA ASN A 202 -5.33 -11.46 16.14
C ASN A 202 -4.06 -12.00 16.82
N THR A 203 -3.06 -11.14 16.99
CA THR A 203 -1.75 -11.51 17.52
C THR A 203 -1.71 -11.41 19.03
N ASN A 204 -2.82 -11.04 19.69
CA ASN A 204 -2.97 -11.14 21.14
C ASN A 204 -2.95 -12.64 21.52
N GLY A 205 -1.74 -13.17 21.65
CA GLY A 205 -1.47 -14.60 21.83
C GLY A 205 -0.28 -15.14 21.03
N LEU A 206 0.25 -14.41 20.03
CA LEU A 206 1.49 -14.80 19.35
C LEU A 206 2.69 -14.58 20.28
N ASN A 207 3.09 -15.64 20.95
CA ASN A 207 4.33 -15.67 21.70
C ASN A 207 5.49 -15.75 20.67
N LEU A 208 6.22 -14.65 20.47
CA LEU A 208 7.40 -14.57 19.58
C LEU A 208 8.46 -15.67 19.86
N ARG A 209 8.35 -16.36 21.00
CA ARG A 209 9.15 -17.53 21.41
C ARG A 209 8.86 -18.81 20.62
N ASN A 210 7.77 -18.89 19.85
CA ASN A 210 7.31 -20.10 19.15
C ASN A 210 7.36 -19.99 17.62
N ILE A 211 8.03 -18.98 17.05
CA ILE A 211 8.24 -18.82 15.60
C ILE A 211 9.29 -19.84 15.11
N SER A 212 8.98 -21.13 15.25
CA SER A 212 9.82 -22.22 14.70
C SER A 212 9.30 -22.71 13.35
N THR A 213 8.05 -22.39 13.02
CA THR A 213 7.39 -22.79 11.77
C THR A 213 6.49 -21.63 11.31
N GLU A 214 7.08 -20.61 10.67
CA GLU A 214 6.26 -19.69 9.88
C GLU A 214 5.72 -20.45 8.67
N ASN A 215 4.44 -20.79 8.68
CA ASN A 215 3.72 -21.26 7.49
C ASN A 215 3.45 -20.07 6.55
N TRP A 216 4.51 -19.44 6.07
CA TRP A 216 4.39 -18.30 5.18
C TRP A 216 4.21 -18.77 3.74
N SER A 217 3.00 -18.61 3.25
CA SER A 217 2.74 -18.71 1.82
C SER A 217 2.98 -17.35 1.18
N ILE A 218 4.04 -17.22 0.39
CA ILE A 218 4.23 -16.09 -0.52
C ILE A 218 3.90 -16.50 -1.96
N PRO A 219 3.39 -15.59 -2.80
CA PRO A 219 3.47 -15.80 -4.23
C PRO A 219 4.93 -15.85 -4.65
N LYS A 220 5.22 -16.54 -5.76
CA LYS A 220 6.57 -16.56 -6.34
C LYS A 220 6.99 -15.13 -6.72
N SER A 221 8.19 -14.73 -6.33
CA SER A 221 8.74 -13.43 -6.71
C SER A 221 8.98 -13.32 -8.20
N THR A 222 8.73 -12.12 -8.75
CA THR A 222 9.13 -11.72 -10.09
C THR A 222 10.56 -11.21 -10.07
N LEU A 223 11.33 -11.54 -11.10
CA LEU A 223 12.71 -11.07 -11.28
C LEU A 223 12.75 -10.15 -12.49
N ILE A 224 13.15 -8.90 -12.26
CA ILE A 224 13.35 -7.90 -13.32
C ILE A 224 14.84 -7.64 -13.45
N GLN A 225 15.41 -8.01 -14.60
CA GLN A 225 16.82 -7.77 -14.85
C GLN A 225 17.09 -6.27 -14.91
N VAL A 226 18.02 -5.81 -14.07
CA VAL A 226 18.43 -4.41 -14.00
C VAL A 226 19.42 -4.13 -15.15
N SER A 227 19.20 -3.06 -15.92
CA SER A 227 20.12 -2.63 -16.98
C SER A 227 21.48 -2.22 -16.40
N LYS A 228 22.58 -2.65 -17.03
CA LYS A 228 23.95 -2.36 -16.58
C LYS A 228 24.29 -0.87 -16.65
N GLU A 229 23.59 -0.13 -17.50
CA GLU A 229 23.77 1.29 -17.73
C GLU A 229 23.01 2.13 -16.70
N SER A 230 22.06 1.54 -15.96
CA SER A 230 21.19 2.23 -15.02
C SER A 230 21.91 2.71 -13.74
N ASN A 231 21.37 3.75 -13.11
CA ASN A 231 21.82 4.20 -11.80
C ASN A 231 21.57 3.14 -10.71
N GLU A 232 20.50 2.36 -10.84
CA GLU A 232 20.17 1.26 -9.93
C GLU A 232 21.29 0.21 -9.92
N PHE A 233 21.75 -0.24 -11.08
CA PHE A 233 22.87 -1.19 -11.18
C PHE A 233 24.13 -0.65 -10.54
N ARG A 234 24.49 0.62 -10.83
CA ARG A 234 25.70 1.24 -10.27
C ARG A 234 25.66 1.31 -8.74
N ARG A 235 24.50 1.62 -8.14
CA ARG A 235 24.33 1.62 -6.68
C ARG A 235 24.52 0.23 -6.08
N VAL A 236 23.80 -0.76 -6.61
CA VAL A 236 23.88 -2.14 -6.08
C VAL A 236 25.28 -2.72 -6.28
N ALA A 237 25.94 -2.42 -7.40
CA ALA A 237 27.33 -2.82 -7.62
C ALA A 237 28.28 -2.16 -6.63
N ALA A 238 28.11 -0.87 -6.32
CA ALA A 238 28.90 -0.16 -5.31
C ALA A 238 28.69 -0.77 -3.91
N ASP A 239 27.45 -1.13 -3.55
CA ASP A 239 27.15 -1.83 -2.30
C ASP A 239 27.79 -3.23 -2.26
N PHE A 240 28.02 -3.86 -3.41
CA PHE A 240 28.79 -5.10 -3.55
C PHE A 240 30.32 -4.89 -3.57
N HIS A 241 30.79 -3.66 -3.33
CA HIS A 241 32.19 -3.28 -3.11
C HIS A 241 33.15 -3.80 -4.20
N ASP A 242 34.22 -4.47 -3.80
CA ASP A 242 35.24 -5.07 -4.67
C ASP A 242 34.70 -6.25 -5.51
N GLY A 243 33.56 -6.83 -5.11
CA GLY A 243 32.82 -7.80 -5.91
C GLY A 243 32.14 -7.20 -7.15
N ALA A 244 32.05 -5.87 -7.28
CA ALA A 244 31.38 -5.21 -8.40
C ALA A 244 31.87 -5.69 -9.78
N SER A 245 33.17 -5.94 -9.92
CA SER A 245 33.81 -6.34 -11.17
C SER A 245 33.44 -7.75 -11.64
N SER A 246 32.97 -8.62 -10.73
CA SER A 246 32.59 -10.00 -11.04
C SER A 246 31.10 -10.17 -11.34
N ILE A 247 30.30 -9.10 -11.24
CA ILE A 247 28.85 -9.14 -11.47
C ILE A 247 28.55 -9.49 -12.94
N VAL A 248 27.85 -10.60 -13.12
CA VAL A 248 27.31 -11.03 -14.42
C VAL A 248 25.99 -10.31 -14.71
N ARG A 249 25.06 -10.32 -13.73
CA ARG A 249 23.79 -9.58 -13.76
C ARG A 249 23.23 -9.33 -12.36
N ILE A 250 22.32 -8.37 -12.29
CA ILE A 250 21.53 -8.04 -11.10
C ILE A 250 20.06 -8.16 -11.50
N ASP A 251 19.30 -8.95 -10.75
CA ASP A 251 17.85 -9.05 -10.90
C ASP A 251 17.19 -8.37 -9.69
N ARG A 252 16.37 -7.33 -9.91
CA ARG A 252 15.48 -6.77 -8.87
C ARG A 252 14.39 -7.78 -8.57
N ILE A 253 14.14 -7.98 -7.28
CA ILE A 253 13.15 -8.93 -6.77
C ILE A 253 11.88 -8.15 -6.44
N GLU A 254 10.77 -8.52 -7.07
CA GLU A 254 9.46 -7.94 -6.79
C GLU A 254 8.54 -9.01 -6.19
N ASN A 255 8.14 -8.77 -4.93
CA ASN A 255 7.18 -9.59 -4.22
C ASN A 255 6.40 -8.71 -3.23
N SER A 256 5.21 -8.31 -3.66
CA SER A 256 4.42 -7.32 -2.96
C SER A 256 3.80 -7.84 -1.66
N THR A 257 3.40 -9.12 -1.62
CA THR A 257 2.98 -9.76 -0.36
C THR A 257 4.13 -9.79 0.64
N TRP A 258 5.35 -10.09 0.19
CA TRP A 258 6.53 -10.08 1.08
C TRP A 258 6.84 -8.66 1.59
N LEU A 259 6.83 -7.69 0.68
CA LEU A 259 7.05 -6.27 1.00
C LEU A 259 6.08 -5.74 2.05
N ILE A 260 4.78 -6.02 1.92
CA ILE A 260 3.79 -5.56 2.90
C ILE A 260 4.05 -6.15 4.29
N GLN A 261 4.33 -7.44 4.37
CA GLN A 261 4.61 -8.10 5.65
C GLN A 261 5.87 -7.53 6.31
N TYR A 262 6.89 -7.24 5.50
CA TYR A 262 8.09 -6.56 5.94
C TYR A 262 7.79 -5.15 6.50
N LEU A 263 7.01 -4.34 5.77
CA LEU A 263 6.68 -2.98 6.18
C LEU A 263 5.85 -2.93 7.48
N ASN A 264 4.92 -3.86 7.68
CA ASN A 264 4.19 -3.96 8.93
C ASN A 264 5.10 -4.28 10.10
N GLN A 265 6.01 -5.24 9.93
CA GLN A 265 6.98 -5.58 10.96
C GLN A 265 7.89 -4.38 11.25
N LYS A 266 8.28 -3.64 10.21
CA LYS A 266 9.07 -2.42 10.35
C LYS A 266 8.34 -1.38 11.19
N GLN A 267 7.06 -1.11 10.90
CA GLN A 267 6.26 -0.16 11.66
C GLN A 267 6.19 -0.54 13.15
N MET A 268 6.02 -1.84 13.46
CA MET A 268 5.98 -2.32 14.84
C MET A 268 7.31 -2.14 15.58
N ILE A 269 8.44 -2.42 14.92
CA ILE A 269 9.78 -2.25 15.50
C ILE A 269 10.09 -0.76 15.69
N ASP A 270 9.82 0.05 14.67
CA ASP A 270 10.07 1.50 14.69
C ASP A 270 9.23 2.20 15.77
N ALA A 271 7.96 1.83 15.95
CA ALA A 271 7.12 2.38 17.02
C ALA A 271 7.66 2.06 18.42
N ARG A 272 8.36 0.94 18.59
CA ARG A 272 8.94 0.52 19.87
C ARG A 272 10.32 1.11 20.14
N LEU A 273 11.15 1.25 19.10
CA LEU A 273 12.58 1.59 19.24
C LEU A 273 12.96 2.99 18.72
N GLY A 274 12.08 3.66 17.97
CA GLY A 274 12.46 4.77 17.12
C GLY A 274 13.07 4.30 15.80
N HIS A 275 13.16 5.19 14.81
CA HIS A 275 13.56 4.83 13.45
C HIS A 275 15.06 4.57 13.26
N ASP A 276 15.93 5.04 14.16
CA ASP A 276 17.37 4.96 13.96
C ASP A 276 17.92 3.55 14.21
N HIS A 277 18.54 2.98 13.17
CA HIS A 277 19.31 1.71 13.15
C HIS A 277 18.51 0.40 13.25
N THR A 278 17.19 0.42 13.03
CA THR A 278 16.35 -0.79 13.04
C THR A 278 16.46 -1.63 11.77
N GLU A 279 16.90 -1.03 10.66
CA GLU A 279 17.01 -1.64 9.33
C GLU A 279 18.46 -1.58 8.80
N LYS A 280 18.90 -2.64 8.14
CA LYS A 280 20.21 -2.70 7.45
C LYS A 280 20.08 -3.38 6.09
N LEU A 281 20.87 -2.92 5.12
CA LEU A 281 21.11 -3.64 3.86
C LEU A 281 22.21 -4.68 4.10
N LEU A 282 21.89 -5.97 3.94
CA LEU A 282 22.78 -7.09 4.25
C LEU A 282 22.76 -8.14 3.14
N PHE A 283 23.78 -8.99 3.15
CA PHE A 283 23.95 -10.09 2.20
C PHE A 283 23.55 -11.43 2.80
N HIS A 284 22.97 -12.30 1.97
CA HIS A 284 22.70 -13.70 2.28
C HIS A 284 23.21 -14.61 1.17
N GLY A 285 24.26 -15.36 1.48
CA GLY A 285 24.81 -16.37 0.60
C GLY A 285 24.07 -17.70 0.70
N CYS A 286 23.72 -18.29 -0.44
CA CYS A 286 23.12 -19.62 -0.48
C CYS A 286 23.54 -20.36 -1.76
N PRO A 287 23.43 -21.70 -1.80
CA PRO A 287 23.68 -22.46 -3.01
C PRO A 287 22.86 -21.94 -4.20
N TYR A 288 23.44 -21.94 -5.41
CA TYR A 288 22.82 -21.35 -6.61
C TYR A 288 21.34 -21.74 -6.82
N ALA A 289 21.01 -23.02 -6.64
CA ALA A 289 19.65 -23.55 -6.78
C ALA A 289 18.71 -23.18 -5.62
N ALA A 290 19.26 -22.91 -4.43
CA ALA A 290 18.49 -22.55 -3.24
C ALA A 290 17.93 -21.13 -3.33
N ALA A 291 18.64 -20.18 -3.96
CA ALA A 291 18.16 -18.81 -4.17
C ALA A 291 16.77 -18.79 -4.83
N LYS A 292 16.55 -19.61 -5.86
CA LYS A 292 15.24 -19.71 -6.53
C LYS A 292 14.14 -20.23 -5.59
N LYS A 293 14.47 -21.17 -4.71
CA LYS A 293 13.50 -21.71 -3.74
C LYS A 293 13.11 -20.66 -2.70
N ILE A 294 14.09 -19.90 -2.19
CA ILE A 294 13.83 -18.80 -1.25
C ILE A 294 12.85 -17.79 -1.87
N LEU A 295 13.06 -17.43 -3.13
CA LEU A 295 12.18 -16.50 -3.85
C LEU A 295 10.81 -17.11 -4.25
N GLN A 296 10.59 -18.39 -4.01
CA GLN A 296 9.31 -19.07 -4.28
C GLN A 296 8.54 -19.42 -3.01
N GLN A 297 9.25 -19.63 -1.90
CA GLN A 297 8.72 -20.28 -0.68
C GLN A 297 9.17 -19.57 0.60
N ALA A 298 9.78 -18.39 0.47
CA ALA A 298 10.46 -17.68 1.55
C ALA A 298 11.66 -18.47 2.12
N PHE A 299 12.32 -17.92 3.14
CA PHE A 299 13.36 -18.62 3.89
C PHE A 299 12.73 -19.72 4.76
N ASP A 300 13.34 -20.89 4.70
CA ASP A 300 12.79 -22.11 5.29
C ASP A 300 13.45 -22.39 6.65
N HIS A 301 12.63 -22.40 7.71
CA HIS A 301 13.09 -22.66 9.08
C HIS A 301 13.60 -24.10 9.27
N ASP A 302 13.08 -25.07 8.53
CA ASP A 302 13.48 -26.47 8.66
C ASP A 302 14.88 -26.74 8.09
N ARG A 303 15.43 -25.78 7.35
CA ARG A 303 16.76 -25.87 6.73
C ARG A 303 17.84 -25.11 7.49
N ILE A 304 17.46 -24.43 8.56
CA ILE A 304 18.36 -23.73 9.47
C ILE A 304 19.28 -24.73 10.19
N GLY A 305 20.56 -24.36 10.37
CA GLY A 305 21.54 -25.16 11.11
C GLY A 305 22.27 -26.23 10.30
N THR A 306 21.93 -26.40 9.02
CA THR A 306 22.65 -27.30 8.10
C THR A 306 24.09 -26.88 7.81
N HIS A 307 24.48 -25.64 8.13
CA HIS A 307 25.82 -25.08 7.88
C HIS A 307 26.43 -24.38 9.11
N GLY A 308 25.99 -24.78 10.31
CA GLY A 308 26.43 -24.20 11.60
C GLY A 308 25.52 -23.08 12.09
N SER A 309 25.00 -23.23 13.31
CA SER A 309 24.18 -22.23 14.00
C SER A 309 25.02 -21.63 15.13
N TYR A 310 26.01 -20.78 14.87
CA TYR A 310 26.85 -20.27 15.97
C TYR A 310 26.12 -19.23 16.84
N CYS A 311 25.28 -18.40 16.22
CA CYS A 311 24.58 -17.28 16.86
C CYS A 311 23.07 -17.53 17.02
N GLY A 312 22.62 -18.75 16.73
CA GLY A 312 21.23 -19.19 16.82
C GLY A 312 20.73 -19.85 15.56
N HIS A 313 19.55 -20.46 15.67
CA HIS A 313 18.84 -21.12 14.59
C HIS A 313 17.89 -20.12 13.92
N GLY A 314 18.46 -19.23 13.11
CA GLY A 314 17.71 -18.28 12.28
C GLY A 314 18.31 -18.15 10.88
N PHE A 315 17.87 -17.11 10.17
CA PHE A 315 18.39 -16.72 8.87
C PHE A 315 19.58 -15.77 9.06
N TYR A 316 20.74 -16.16 8.53
CA TYR A 316 21.99 -15.43 8.68
C TYR A 316 22.18 -14.41 7.57
N PHE A 317 22.61 -13.21 7.95
CA PHE A 317 22.91 -12.10 7.07
C PHE A 317 24.21 -11.43 7.48
N SER A 318 24.92 -10.82 6.52
CA SER A 318 26.16 -10.11 6.82
C SER A 318 26.27 -8.76 6.13
N THR A 319 26.91 -7.80 6.79
CA THR A 319 27.32 -6.51 6.20
C THR A 319 28.44 -6.70 5.17
N ASN A 320 29.28 -7.73 5.34
CA ASN A 320 30.37 -8.06 4.45
C ASN A 320 29.97 -9.20 3.51
N TRP A 321 29.89 -8.89 2.21
CA TRP A 321 29.47 -9.88 1.21
C TRP A 321 30.40 -11.10 1.16
N HIS A 322 31.69 -10.97 1.49
CA HIS A 322 32.64 -12.09 1.53
C HIS A 322 32.26 -13.17 2.54
N VAL A 323 31.67 -12.78 3.68
CA VAL A 323 31.19 -13.75 4.68
C VAL A 323 30.07 -14.59 4.07
N SER A 324 29.18 -13.95 3.32
CA SER A 324 28.11 -14.63 2.61
C SER A 324 28.61 -15.44 1.40
N ASP A 325 29.64 -14.96 0.71
CA ASP A 325 30.27 -15.64 -0.44
C ASP A 325 30.72 -17.07 -0.11
N GLY A 326 31.21 -17.29 1.11
CA GLY A 326 31.59 -18.62 1.62
C GLY A 326 30.45 -19.64 1.63
N TYR A 327 29.19 -19.19 1.63
CA TYR A 327 27.99 -20.03 1.59
C TYR A 327 27.34 -20.10 0.19
N ALA A 328 27.77 -19.24 -0.74
CA ALA A 328 27.19 -19.09 -2.07
C ALA A 328 27.68 -20.17 -3.06
N LYS A 329 27.36 -21.46 -2.83
CA LYS A 329 27.88 -22.55 -3.68
C LYS A 329 27.56 -22.33 -5.18
N PRO A 330 28.56 -22.39 -6.08
CA PRO A 330 28.39 -22.06 -7.50
C PRO A 330 27.52 -23.09 -8.23
N ASN A 331 27.00 -22.69 -9.38
CA ASN A 331 26.44 -23.58 -10.37
C ASN A 331 27.57 -24.47 -10.96
N PRO A 332 27.46 -25.81 -10.88
CA PRO A 332 28.52 -26.70 -11.35
C PRO A 332 28.85 -26.59 -12.84
N SER A 333 27.89 -26.15 -13.67
CA SER A 333 28.05 -26.05 -15.12
C SER A 333 28.58 -24.70 -15.58
N THR A 334 28.20 -23.60 -14.93
CA THR A 334 28.54 -22.24 -15.38
C THR A 334 29.60 -21.55 -14.52
N GLY A 335 29.87 -22.08 -13.33
CA GLY A 335 30.72 -21.44 -12.31
C GLY A 335 30.08 -20.24 -11.62
N GLU A 336 28.87 -19.82 -12.03
CA GLU A 336 28.21 -18.65 -11.46
C GLU A 336 27.75 -18.89 -10.03
N LYS A 337 27.94 -17.89 -9.17
CA LYS A 337 27.42 -17.84 -7.80
C LYS A 337 26.23 -16.90 -7.73
N ARG A 338 25.44 -17.04 -6.67
CA ARG A 338 24.28 -16.19 -6.38
C ARG A 338 24.29 -15.75 -4.93
N ILE A 339 23.97 -14.49 -4.70
CA ILE A 339 23.83 -13.90 -3.38
C ILE A 339 22.60 -13.00 -3.37
N LEU A 340 21.83 -13.06 -2.27
CA LEU A 340 20.72 -12.16 -2.06
C LEU A 340 21.22 -10.93 -1.31
N MET A 341 20.84 -9.75 -1.78
CA MET A 341 20.97 -8.49 -1.05
C MET A 341 19.58 -8.13 -0.51
N CYS A 342 19.47 -8.01 0.80
CA CYS A 342 18.20 -7.87 1.51
C CYS A 342 18.21 -6.65 2.42
N ARG A 343 17.07 -5.96 2.55
CA ARG A 343 16.83 -5.17 3.75
C ARG A 343 16.43 -6.09 4.89
N VAL A 344 17.03 -5.89 6.04
CA VAL A 344 16.84 -6.71 7.22
C VAL A 344 16.51 -5.82 8.41
N LEU A 345 15.37 -6.08 9.03
CA LEU A 345 14.94 -5.46 10.29
C LEU A 345 15.71 -6.10 11.45
N VAL A 346 16.92 -5.60 11.70
CA VAL A 346 17.76 -6.07 12.80
C VAL A 346 17.28 -5.60 14.17
N GLY A 347 16.55 -4.48 14.22
CA GLY A 347 16.02 -3.90 15.46
C GLY A 347 17.07 -3.83 16.58
N ARG A 348 16.68 -4.22 17.80
CA ARG A 348 17.62 -4.37 18.90
C ARG A 348 18.30 -5.74 18.82
N SER A 349 19.61 -5.76 18.67
CA SER A 349 20.40 -7.01 18.65
C SER A 349 20.98 -7.38 20.02
N CYS A 350 21.11 -8.68 20.28
CA CYS A 350 21.90 -9.23 21.40
C CYS A 350 22.91 -10.28 20.92
N GLU A 351 23.87 -10.64 21.77
CA GLU A 351 24.79 -11.73 21.48
C GLU A 351 24.04 -13.07 21.36
N GLY A 352 24.24 -13.76 20.24
CA GLY A 352 23.63 -15.03 19.94
C GLY A 352 24.43 -16.22 20.48
N ASN A 353 23.77 -17.36 20.67
CA ASN A 353 24.46 -18.62 20.91
C ASN A 353 23.81 -19.77 20.14
N SER A 354 24.52 -20.88 20.05
CA SER A 354 24.14 -22.00 19.18
C SER A 354 22.90 -22.75 19.60
N THR A 355 22.40 -22.55 20.82
CA THR A 355 21.17 -23.21 21.32
C THR A 355 19.92 -22.37 21.07
N MET A 356 20.05 -21.09 20.73
CA MET A 356 18.92 -20.20 20.53
C MET A 356 18.10 -20.61 19.32
N LYS A 357 16.79 -20.78 19.49
CA LYS A 357 15.84 -21.07 18.40
C LYS A 357 14.95 -19.89 18.03
N THR A 358 14.89 -18.91 18.92
CA THR A 358 14.15 -17.66 18.76
C THR A 358 14.95 -16.54 19.40
N CYS A 359 14.61 -15.31 19.06
CA CYS A 359 15.24 -14.13 19.64
C CYS A 359 14.87 -13.99 21.14
N PRO A 360 15.81 -13.60 22.02
CA PRO A 360 15.51 -13.30 23.42
C PRO A 360 14.50 -12.16 23.59
N LEU A 361 13.86 -12.10 24.77
CA LEU A 361 12.87 -11.07 25.07
C LEU A 361 13.46 -9.66 24.93
N ASN A 362 12.73 -8.76 24.26
CA ASN A 362 13.10 -7.37 23.95
C ASN A 362 14.14 -7.18 22.84
N TYR A 363 14.55 -8.26 22.16
CA TYR A 363 15.45 -8.22 21.01
C TYR A 363 14.74 -8.70 19.75
N ASP A 364 15.24 -8.25 18.60
CA ASP A 364 14.69 -8.52 17.27
C ASP A 364 15.62 -9.42 16.45
N SER A 365 16.91 -9.38 16.76
CA SER A 365 17.92 -10.23 16.16
C SER A 365 18.97 -10.67 17.18
N THR A 366 19.73 -11.69 16.82
CA THR A 366 21.00 -11.99 17.48
C THR A 366 22.17 -11.66 16.57
N THR A 367 23.35 -11.49 17.14
CA THR A 367 24.59 -11.21 16.42
C THR A 367 25.75 -12.05 16.97
N GLY A 368 26.71 -12.36 16.10
CA GLY A 368 27.98 -13.00 16.44
C GLY A 368 29.18 -12.03 16.51
N GLY A 369 28.93 -10.72 16.42
CA GLY A 369 29.99 -9.71 16.35
C GLY A 369 29.57 -8.51 15.48
N LEU A 370 30.53 -7.88 14.81
CA LEU A 370 30.25 -6.63 14.09
C LEU A 370 29.44 -6.83 12.81
N ASP A 371 29.63 -7.96 12.11
CA ASP A 371 29.19 -8.07 10.72
C ASP A 371 28.15 -9.16 10.44
N THR A 372 27.61 -9.84 11.46
CA THR A 372 26.69 -10.98 11.25
C THR A 372 25.43 -10.82 12.09
N TYR A 373 24.28 -10.86 11.44
CA TYR A 373 22.96 -10.76 12.06
C TYR A 373 22.14 -12.02 11.78
N VAL A 374 21.36 -12.45 12.77
CA VAL A 374 20.45 -13.57 12.66
C VAL A 374 19.05 -13.10 13.03
N VAL A 375 18.11 -13.27 12.10
CA VAL A 375 16.68 -13.01 12.32
C VAL A 375 15.90 -14.31 12.24
N TYR A 376 14.79 -14.37 12.96
CA TYR A 376 14.05 -15.62 13.22
C TYR A 376 12.67 -15.64 12.58
N SER A 377 12.41 -14.72 11.66
CA SER A 377 11.17 -14.63 10.94
C SER A 377 11.45 -13.98 9.60
N ASN A 378 10.80 -14.48 8.57
CA ASN A 378 10.88 -13.94 7.22
C ASN A 378 10.37 -12.48 7.19
N ARG A 379 9.62 -12.02 8.22
CA ARG A 379 8.97 -10.70 8.24
C ARG A 379 9.99 -9.62 8.52
N HIS A 380 11.15 -10.03 9.01
CA HIS A 380 12.31 -9.17 9.20
C HIS A 380 13.14 -9.04 7.93
N VAL A 381 12.80 -9.72 6.83
CA VAL A 381 13.65 -9.78 5.64
C VAL A 381 12.85 -9.36 4.41
N LEU A 382 13.42 -8.45 3.63
CA LEU A 382 12.96 -8.12 2.29
C LEU A 382 14.12 -8.36 1.32
N PRO A 383 14.09 -9.44 0.51
CA PRO A 383 15.03 -9.60 -0.60
C PRO A 383 14.78 -8.53 -1.66
N GLU A 384 15.78 -7.67 -1.92
CA GLU A 384 15.67 -6.60 -2.93
C GLU A 384 16.33 -7.00 -4.25
N TYR A 385 17.51 -7.63 -4.18
CA TYR A 385 18.27 -8.00 -5.37
C TYR A 385 18.82 -9.42 -5.27
N LEU A 386 18.80 -10.10 -6.41
CA LEU A 386 19.55 -11.32 -6.66
C LEU A 386 20.75 -10.96 -7.55
N ILE A 387 21.96 -11.02 -6.98
CA ILE A 387 23.19 -10.75 -7.70
C ILE A 387 23.78 -12.08 -8.17
N THR A 388 24.01 -12.20 -9.48
CA THR A 388 24.74 -13.32 -10.09
C THR A 388 26.13 -12.85 -10.48
N TYR A 389 27.16 -13.55 -10.02
CA TYR A 389 28.58 -13.17 -10.18
C TYR A 389 29.46 -14.41 -10.37
N LYS A 390 30.75 -14.23 -10.64
CA LYS A 390 31.73 -15.31 -10.84
C LYS A 390 32.95 -15.22 -9.94
#